data_AF-A0A453BGR2-F1
#
_entry.id   AF-A0A453BGR2-F1
#
_cell.length_a   1.000
_cell.length_b   1.000
_cell.length_c   1.000
_cell.angle_alpha   90.00
_cell.angle_beta   90.00
_cell.angle_gamma   90.00
#
_symmetry.space_group_name_H-M   'P 1'
#
loop_
_entity.id
_entity.type
_entity.pdbx_description
1 polymer ?
#
loop_
_entity_poly.entity_id
_entity_poly.type
_entity_poly.pdbx_seq_one_letter_code
_entity_poly.pdbx_strand_id
1 'polypeptide(L)' 'MLGDTTIFVHPGNKRYKHLHGRYAIHPFNGRKLKIICDAVLVDPSFGTRSVKGVI' A
#
# COMPACT_ATOMS: atom_id res chain seq x y z
N MET A 1 13.45 -6.72 -0.59
CA MET A 1 12.12 -6.32 -1.11
C MET A 1 12.29 -5.64 -2.47
N LEU A 2 12.62 -6.40 -3.51
CA LEU A 2 12.84 -5.90 -4.89
C LEU A 2 11.65 -6.19 -5.83
N GLY A 3 10.73 -7.06 -5.40
CA GLY A 3 9.57 -7.48 -6.18
C GLY A 3 8.33 -6.60 -5.97
N ASP A 4 8.35 -5.64 -5.05
CA ASP A 4 7.14 -4.92 -4.69
C ASP A 4 6.61 -4.09 -5.85
N THR A 5 5.34 -4.32 -6.18
CA THR A 5 4.64 -3.63 -7.29
C THR A 5 3.56 -2.69 -6.75
N THR A 6 3.02 -2.98 -5.56
CA THR A 6 1.82 -2.33 -5.02
C THR A 6 1.91 -2.15 -3.50
N ILE A 7 1.34 -1.04 -3.02
CA ILE A 7 1.11 -0.78 -1.59
C ILE A 7 -0.38 -0.99 -1.32
N PHE A 8 -0.70 -1.87 -0.39
CA PHE A 8 -2.07 -2.08 0.07
C PHE A 8 -2.31 -1.34 1.39
N VAL A 9 -3.46 -0.67 1.50
CA VAL A 9 -3.84 0.09 2.69
C VAL A 9 -5.28 -0.25 3.10
N HIS A 10 -5.55 -0.34 4.39
CA HIS A 10 -6.90 -0.62 4.85
C HIS A 10 -7.85 0.56 4.54
N PRO A 11 -9.05 0.34 3.95
CA PRO A 11 -9.98 1.40 3.55
C PRO A 11 -10.55 2.22 4.73
N GLY A 12 -10.58 1.64 5.93
CA GLY A 12 -10.94 2.34 7.17
C GLY A 12 -9.86 3.30 7.67
N ASN A 13 -8.67 3.31 7.06
CA ASN A 13 -7.59 4.21 7.46
C ASN A 13 -7.75 5.60 6.80
N LYS A 14 -8.38 6.53 7.53
CA LYS A 14 -8.61 7.92 7.08
C LYS A 14 -7.33 8.65 6.67
N ARG A 15 -6.17 8.28 7.22
CA ARG A 15 -4.87 8.91 6.93
C ARG A 15 -4.42 8.66 5.49
N TYR A 16 -4.80 7.56 4.87
CA TYR A 16 -4.28 7.13 3.57
C TYR A 16 -5.37 6.92 2.50
N LYS A 17 -6.64 7.04 2.88
CA LYS A 17 -7.78 6.90 1.95
C LYS A 17 -7.68 7.86 0.75
N HIS A 18 -7.15 9.06 0.95
CA HIS A 18 -6.96 10.06 -0.12
C HIS A 18 -5.83 9.71 -1.10
N LEU A 19 -5.00 8.72 -0.78
CA LEU A 19 -3.92 8.22 -1.64
C LEU A 19 -4.36 7.03 -2.50
N HIS A 20 -5.59 6.53 -2.33
CA HIS A 20 -6.11 5.45 -3.16
C HIS A 20 -6.04 5.80 -4.65
N GLY A 21 -5.48 4.90 -5.46
CA GLY A 21 -5.27 5.11 -6.90
C GLY A 21 -4.10 6.02 -7.25
N ARG A 22 -3.41 6.63 -6.26
CA ARG A 22 -2.15 7.35 -6.46
C ARG A 22 -0.97 6.38 -6.50
N TYR A 23 0.21 6.94 -6.75
CA TYR A 23 1.47 6.19 -6.80
C TYR A 23 2.43 6.73 -5.75
N ALA A 24 3.09 5.84 -5.02
CA ALA A 24 4.27 6.14 -4.22
C ALA A 24 5.54 5.86 -5.03
N ILE A 25 6.61 6.59 -4.76
CA ILE A 25 7.90 6.33 -5.38
C ILE A 25 8.70 5.41 -4.47
N HIS A 26 9.22 4.32 -5.04
CA HIS A 26 10.10 3.41 -4.32
C HIS A 26 11.46 4.08 -4.07
N PRO A 27 11.92 4.18 -2.81
CA PRO A 27 13.05 5.03 -2.43
C PRO A 27 14.39 4.62 -3.03
N PHE A 28 14.56 3.33 -3.36
CA PHE A 28 15.84 2.80 -3.85
C PHE A 28 15.93 2.61 -5.37
N ASN A 29 14.81 2.59 -6.09
CA ASN A 29 14.81 2.29 -7.53
C ASN A 29 13.88 3.20 -8.35
N GLY A 30 13.21 4.17 -7.70
CA GLY A 30 12.36 5.14 -8.37
C GLY A 30 11.06 4.57 -8.96
N ARG A 31 10.77 3.27 -8.80
CA ARG A 31 9.55 2.66 -9.36
C ARG A 31 8.30 3.26 -8.73
N LYS A 32 7.27 3.42 -9.55
CA LYS A 32 5.94 3.83 -9.10
C LYS A 32 5.21 2.61 -8.55
N LEU A 33 4.86 2.65 -7.27
CA LEU A 33 4.06 1.64 -6.58
C LEU A 33 2.63 2.14 -6.50
N LYS A 34 1.68 1.40 -7.08
CA LYS A 34 0.27 1.77 -7.00
C LYS A 34 -0.24 1.61 -5.58
N ILE A 35 -1.02 2.57 -5.08
CA ILE A 35 -1.64 2.48 -3.75
C ILE A 35 -3.07 1.99 -3.94
N ILE A 36 -3.38 0.81 -3.40
CA ILE A 36 -4.70 0.17 -3.47
C ILE A 36 -5.26 0.05 -2.05
N CYS A 37 -6.55 0.31 -1.91
CA CYS A 37 -7.25 0.10 -0.65
C CYS A 37 -7.90 -1.27 -0.68
N ASP A 38 -7.53 -2.14 0.25
CA ASP A 38 -8.04 -3.50 0.33
C ASP A 38 -8.25 -3.85 1.81
N ALA A 39 -9.46 -4.29 2.14
CA ALA A 39 -9.82 -4.68 3.51
C ALA A 39 -9.47 -6.15 3.82
N VAL A 40 -9.30 -6.97 2.79
CA VAL A 40 -9.04 -8.41 2.90
C VAL A 40 -7.54 -8.67 3.04
N LEU A 41 -6.74 -7.96 2.24
CA LEU A 41 -5.27 -8.11 2.27
C LEU A 41 -4.60 -7.31 3.40
N VAL A 42 -5.34 -6.43 4.08
CA VAL A 42 -4.80 -5.56 5.13
C VAL A 42 -5.64 -5.69 6.38
N ASP A 43 -5.28 -6.61 7.29
CA ASP A 43 -5.95 -6.72 8.58
C ASP A 43 -5.68 -5.45 9.42
N PRO A 44 -6.72 -4.72 9.88
CA PRO A 44 -6.56 -3.53 10.71
C PRO A 44 -5.96 -3.81 12.10
N SER A 45 -5.89 -5.07 12.52
CA SER A 45 -5.36 -5.53 13.81
C SER A 45 -3.85 -5.82 13.77
N PHE A 46 -3.23 -5.86 12.58
CA PHE A 46 -1.83 -6.21 12.39
C PHE A 46 -0.99 -5.03 11.83
N GLY A 47 0.09 -4.65 12.52
CA GLY A 47 1.08 -3.67 12.05
C GLY A 47 0.57 -2.24 11.83
N THR A 48 1.13 -1.54 10.84
CA THR A 48 0.80 -0.13 10.47
C THR A 48 -0.49 0.02 9.65
N ARG A 49 -1.28 -1.05 9.50
CA ARG A 49 -2.47 -1.11 8.62
C ARG A 49 -2.15 -0.76 7.17
N SER A 50 -0.94 -1.09 6.73
CA SER A 50 -0.44 -0.97 5.36
C SER A 50 0.56 -2.10 5.11
N VAL A 51 0.44 -2.80 3.99
CA VAL A 51 1.36 -3.89 3.61
C VAL A 51 1.90 -3.64 2.21
N LYS A 52 3.14 -4.07 1.98
CA LYS A 52 3.76 -4.01 0.66
C LYS A 52 3.74 -5.42 0.08
N GLY A 53 3.24 -5.55 -1.15
CA GLY A 53 3.02 -6.85 -1.79
C GLY A 53 3.58 -6.92 -3.20
N VAL A 54 4.02 -8.14 -3.55
CA VAL A 54 4.24 -8.57 -4.92
C VAL A 54 2.96 -9.31 -5.34
N ILE A 55 2.31 -8.81 -6.39
CA ILE A 55 1.32 -9.57 -7.17
C ILE A 55 1.99 -9.94 -8.49
#